data_AF-A0A8T3SJZ2-F1
#
_entry.id   AF-A0A8T3SJZ2-F1
#
_cell.length_a   1.000
_cell.length_b   1.000
_cell.length_c   1.000
_cell.angle_alpha   90.00
_cell.angle_beta   90.00
_cell.angle_gamma   90.00
#
_symmetry.space_group_name_H-M   'P 1'
#
loop_
_entity.id
_entity.type
_entity.pdbx_description
1 polymer ?
#
loop_
_entity_poly.entity_id
_entity_poly.type
_entity_poly.pdbx_seq_one_letter_code
_entity_poly.pdbx_strand_id
1 'polypeptide(L)'
;MTMKVSLMDRLGSMLKEFINDVAVKEQAKIVDIYECKKSGYIRAVIQLSTRHVIEKNISDIVTDNMLIQCFDKKTIRTLTYMATIERMKPDYSVVVQQLQDEVDEYILGIKSKSDKNIIKKTPSEISKDKALLAKFSPVDASRIGYLAGIRDTVKEFKIKSTINCIK
;
A
#
# COMPACT_ATOMS: atom_id res chain seq x y z
N MET A 1 21.25 44.82 -51.59
CA MET A 1 21.45 43.39 -51.23
C MET A 1 20.59 43.13 -49.99
N THR A 2 19.35 42.70 -50.18
CA THR A 2 18.38 42.49 -49.10
C THR A 2 17.51 41.28 -49.47
N MET A 3 17.83 40.11 -48.91
CA MET A 3 17.05 38.89 -49.12
C MET A 3 15.69 39.05 -48.41
N LYS A 4 14.61 39.01 -49.20
CA LYS A 4 13.24 38.90 -48.70
C LYS A 4 13.09 37.51 -48.09
N VAL A 5 13.20 37.41 -46.76
CA VAL A 5 12.86 36.18 -46.04
C VAL A 5 11.38 35.92 -46.27
N SER A 6 11.06 34.76 -46.85
CA SER A 6 9.70 34.37 -47.19
C SER A 6 8.88 34.24 -45.91
N LEU A 7 7.64 34.73 -45.93
CA LEU A 7 6.70 34.62 -44.81
C LEU A 7 6.47 33.15 -44.41
N MET A 8 6.64 32.23 -45.37
CA MET A 8 6.62 30.77 -45.16
C MET A 8 7.79 30.27 -44.32
N ASP A 9 8.99 30.83 -44.48
CA ASP A 9 10.16 30.43 -43.69
C ASP A 9 10.00 30.86 -42.22
N ARG A 10 9.38 32.02 -41.98
CA ARG A 10 9.02 32.49 -40.63
C ARG A 10 7.98 31.59 -39.98
N LEU A 11 6.91 31.24 -40.68
CA LEU A 11 5.87 30.33 -40.18
C LEU A 11 6.41 28.93 -39.92
N GLY A 12 7.27 28.42 -40.81
CA GLY A 12 7.96 27.15 -40.61
C GLY A 12 8.87 27.15 -39.38
N SER A 13 9.59 28.25 -39.14
CA SER A 13 10.44 28.38 -37.94
C SER A 13 9.63 28.40 -36.65
N MET A 14 8.49 29.13 -36.60
CA MET A 14 7.63 29.18 -35.42
C MET A 14 6.91 27.86 -35.16
N LEU A 15 6.47 27.13 -36.20
CA LEU A 15 5.89 25.80 -36.03
C LEU A 15 6.93 24.78 -35.54
N LYS A 16 8.17 24.88 -36.01
CA LYS A 16 9.26 24.01 -35.56
C LYS A 16 9.66 24.31 -34.12
N GLU A 17 9.68 25.58 -33.72
CA GLU A 17 9.87 25.98 -32.32
C GLU A 17 8.71 25.50 -31.44
N PHE A 18 7.46 25.63 -31.89
CA PHE A 18 6.30 25.12 -31.17
C PHE A 18 6.32 23.59 -31.01
N ILE A 19 6.68 22.85 -32.07
CA ILE A 19 6.83 21.39 -31.99
C ILE A 19 7.99 21.00 -31.06
N ASN A 20 9.10 21.75 -31.07
CA ASN A 20 10.20 21.53 -30.14
C ASN A 20 9.79 21.86 -28.69
N ASP A 21 9.05 22.94 -28.45
CA ASP A 21 8.57 23.32 -27.12
C ASP A 21 7.52 22.34 -26.59
N VAL A 22 6.66 21.80 -27.46
CA VAL A 22 5.73 20.70 -27.11
C VAL A 22 6.49 19.38 -26.91
N ALA A 23 7.59 19.15 -27.62
CA ALA A 23 8.46 17.99 -27.44
C ALA A 23 9.30 18.08 -26.15
N VAL A 24 9.61 19.29 -25.67
CA VAL A 24 10.02 19.57 -24.28
C VAL A 24 8.77 19.52 -23.40
N LYS A 25 8.10 18.37 -23.41
CA LYS A 25 7.00 18.04 -22.51
C LYS A 25 7.51 18.31 -21.09
N GLU A 26 7.00 19.35 -20.43
CA GLU A 26 7.44 19.76 -19.10
C GLU A 26 7.43 18.53 -18.20
N GLN A 27 8.63 18.01 -17.90
CA GLN A 27 8.77 16.80 -17.10
C GLN A 27 8.39 17.20 -15.69
N ALA A 28 7.24 16.72 -15.23
CA ALA A 28 6.82 16.90 -13.86
C ALA A 28 7.94 16.36 -12.96
N LYS A 29 8.34 17.14 -11.95
CA LYS A 29 9.42 16.75 -11.04
C LYS A 29 8.82 16.39 -9.70
N ILE A 30 9.28 15.27 -9.14
CA ILE A 30 9.02 14.96 -7.75
C ILE A 30 9.99 15.79 -6.92
N VAL A 31 9.44 16.68 -6.09
CA VAL A 31 10.20 17.55 -5.19
C VAL A 31 10.50 16.82 -3.89
N ASP A 32 9.52 16.09 -3.36
CA ASP A 32 9.65 15.38 -2.09
C ASP A 32 8.73 14.15 -2.03
N ILE A 33 9.12 13.18 -1.23
CA ILE A 33 8.35 11.96 -0.93
C ILE A 33 8.43 11.71 0.57
N TYR A 34 7.28 11.64 1.24
CA TYR A 34 7.23 11.42 2.67
C TYR A 34 6.04 10.55 3.08
N GLU A 35 6.18 9.86 4.23
CA GLU A 35 5.10 9.06 4.81
C GLU A 35 4.25 9.94 5.74
N CYS A 36 2.94 10.01 5.49
CA CYS A 36 2.02 10.77 6.31
C CYS A 36 1.81 10.07 7.65
N LYS A 37 2.24 10.68 8.75
CA LYS A 37 2.11 10.12 10.12
C LYS A 37 0.67 9.82 10.55
N LYS A 38 -0.32 10.51 9.97
CA LYS A 38 -1.74 10.31 10.32
C LYS A 38 -2.36 9.14 9.59
N SER A 39 -2.01 8.95 8.31
CA SER A 39 -2.68 7.97 7.44
C SER A 39 -1.80 6.75 7.12
N GLY A 40 -0.49 6.82 7.37
CA GLY A 40 0.47 5.76 7.04
C GLY A 40 0.63 5.51 5.54
N TYR A 41 0.18 6.47 4.72
CA TYR A 41 0.35 6.44 3.27
C TYR A 41 1.52 7.32 2.84
N ILE A 42 2.17 6.92 1.76
CA ILE A 42 3.27 7.66 1.15
C ILE A 42 2.69 8.70 0.20
N ARG A 43 3.08 9.95 0.43
CA ARG A 43 2.70 11.09 -0.40
C ARG A 43 3.89 11.62 -1.16
N ALA A 44 3.63 12.11 -2.36
CA ALA A 44 4.63 12.78 -3.17
C ALA A 44 4.18 14.21 -3.48
N VAL A 45 5.13 15.12 -3.37
CA VAL A 45 5.00 16.52 -3.76
C VAL A 45 5.51 16.64 -5.19
N ILE A 46 4.61 16.96 -6.11
CA ILE A 46 4.89 17.05 -7.54
C ILE A 46 4.87 18.51 -7.96
N GLN A 47 5.93 18.92 -8.63
CA GLN A 47 6.00 20.19 -9.34
C GLN A 47 5.68 19.95 -10.82
N LEU A 48 4.52 20.43 -11.26
CA LEU A 48 4.06 20.30 -12.65
C LEU A 48 4.66 21.37 -13.55
N SER A 49 4.90 22.56 -13.01
CA SER A 49 5.51 23.72 -13.68
C SER A 49 6.25 24.56 -12.65
N THR A 50 6.94 25.63 -13.07
CA THR A 50 7.71 26.50 -12.16
C THR A 50 6.93 27.05 -10.96
N ARG A 51 5.58 27.10 -11.01
CA ARG A 51 4.74 27.67 -9.93
C ARG A 51 3.69 26.74 -9.33
N HIS A 52 3.40 25.58 -9.92
CA HIS A 52 2.33 24.70 -9.44
C HIS A 52 2.90 23.47 -8.74
N VAL A 53 2.67 23.41 -7.43
CA VAL A 53 3.03 22.27 -6.59
C VAL A 53 1.75 21.61 -6.11
N ILE A 54 1.63 20.31 -6.35
CA ILE A 54 0.51 19.49 -5.90
C ILE A 54 1.03 18.38 -4.99
N GLU A 55 0.21 17.98 -4.03
CA GLU A 55 0.49 16.82 -3.18
C GLU A 55 -0.55 15.74 -3.48
N LYS A 56 -0.07 14.52 -3.78
CA LYS A 56 -0.93 13.35 -4.03
C LYS A 56 -0.33 12.11 -3.38
N ASN A 57 -1.17 11.14 -3.05
CA ASN A 57 -0.69 9.81 -2.64
C ASN A 57 -0.03 9.14 -3.84
N ILE A 58 1.00 8.33 -3.59
CA ILE A 58 1.71 7.61 -4.67
C ILE A 58 0.75 6.71 -5.45
N SER A 59 -0.18 6.04 -4.77
CA SER A 59 -1.23 5.22 -5.40
C SER A 59 -2.04 6.00 -6.44
N ASP A 60 -2.39 7.24 -6.14
CA ASP A 60 -3.25 8.08 -6.96
C ASP A 60 -2.49 8.65 -8.15
N ILE A 61 -1.17 8.85 -7.99
CA ILE A 61 -0.28 9.28 -9.08
C ILE A 61 -0.11 8.16 -10.10
N VAL A 62 0.03 6.91 -9.62
CA VAL A 62 0.26 5.75 -10.50
C VAL A 62 -0.99 5.36 -11.27
N THR A 63 -2.19 5.59 -10.72
CA THR A 63 -3.46 5.28 -11.39
C THR A 63 -3.93 6.38 -12.35
N ASP A 64 -3.42 7.61 -12.20
CA ASP A 64 -3.74 8.73 -13.09
C ASP A 64 -2.88 8.69 -14.36
N ASN A 65 -3.47 8.17 -15.44
CA ASN A 65 -2.82 8.05 -16.74
C ASN A 65 -2.31 9.38 -17.31
N MET A 66 -2.95 10.51 -16.98
CA MET A 66 -2.53 11.82 -17.49
C MET A 66 -1.29 12.29 -16.73
N LEU A 67 -1.31 12.15 -15.41
CA LEU A 67 -0.23 12.58 -14.54
C LEU A 67 1.02 11.70 -14.69
N ILE A 68 0.85 10.38 -14.81
CA ILE A 68 1.99 9.45 -14.93
C ILE A 68 2.77 9.65 -16.23
N GLN A 69 2.10 10.09 -17.30
CA GLN A 69 2.71 10.37 -18.60
C GLN A 69 3.53 11.67 -18.65
N CYS A 70 3.48 12.48 -17.59
CA CYS A 70 4.32 13.67 -17.43
C CYS A 70 5.69 13.35 -16.83
N PHE A 71 5.91 12.14 -16.33
CA PHE A 71 7.18 11.72 -15.73
C PHE A 71 8.06 10.94 -16.72
N ASP A 72 9.37 10.94 -16.47
CA ASP A 72 10.29 10.07 -17.19
C ASP A 72 10.13 8.59 -16.78
N LYS A 73 10.58 7.68 -17.64
CA LYS A 73 10.42 6.22 -17.44
C LYS A 73 11.00 5.72 -16.12
N LYS A 74 12.11 6.31 -15.63
CA LYS A 74 12.75 5.88 -14.37
C LYS A 74 11.91 6.32 -13.18
N THR A 75 11.36 7.53 -13.24
CA THR A 75 10.43 8.04 -12.22
C THR A 75 9.15 7.22 -12.18
N ILE A 76 8.55 6.91 -13.34
CA ILE A 76 7.37 6.04 -13.44
C ILE A 76 7.64 4.70 -12.74
N ARG A 77 8.75 4.03 -13.08
CA ARG A 77 9.11 2.74 -12.49
C ARG A 77 9.27 2.84 -10.96
N THR A 78 9.83 3.93 -10.48
CA THR A 78 10.06 4.16 -9.04
C THR A 78 8.74 4.37 -8.31
N LEU A 79 7.85 5.21 -8.85
CA LEU A 79 6.51 5.44 -8.31
C LEU A 79 5.68 4.16 -8.27
N THR A 80 5.69 3.37 -9.36
CA THR A 80 4.99 2.09 -9.42
C THR A 80 5.53 1.10 -8.38
N TYR A 81 6.85 1.03 -8.21
CA TYR A 81 7.48 0.19 -7.20
C TYR A 81 7.06 0.61 -5.78
N MET A 82 7.09 1.91 -5.48
CA MET A 82 6.65 2.45 -4.19
C MET A 82 5.18 2.16 -3.92
N ALA A 83 4.29 2.36 -4.91
CA ALA A 83 2.87 2.03 -4.80
C ALA A 83 2.64 0.53 -4.51
N THR A 84 3.45 -0.33 -5.14
CA THR A 84 3.35 -1.79 -4.96
C THR A 84 3.80 -2.19 -3.56
N ILE A 85 4.93 -1.68 -3.07
CA ILE A 85 5.39 -1.95 -1.70
C ILE A 85 4.35 -1.48 -0.69
N GLU A 86 3.82 -0.27 -0.87
CA GLU A 86 2.82 0.30 0.03
C GLU A 86 1.57 -0.59 0.12
N ARG A 87 1.11 -1.15 -1.01
CA ARG A 87 -0.03 -2.06 -1.09
C ARG A 87 0.26 -3.45 -0.52
N MET A 88 1.52 -3.89 -0.51
CA MET A 88 1.92 -5.16 0.10
C MET A 88 2.08 -5.09 1.62
N LYS A 89 2.09 -3.89 2.23
CA LYS A 89 2.09 -3.77 3.70
C LYS A 89 0.77 -4.34 4.24
N PRO A 90 0.80 -5.23 5.25
CA PRO A 90 -0.43 -5.79 5.82
C PRO A 90 -1.25 -4.71 6.54
N ASP A 91 -2.57 -4.82 6.48
CA ASP A 91 -3.46 -3.88 7.16
C ASP A 91 -3.58 -4.17 8.66
N TYR A 92 -3.32 -5.42 9.08
CA TYR A 92 -3.32 -5.82 10.49
C TYR A 92 -2.01 -6.47 10.91
N SER A 93 -1.65 -6.25 12.16
CA SER A 93 -0.50 -6.87 12.83
C SER A 93 -0.91 -7.42 14.19
N VAL A 94 -0.30 -8.54 14.60
CA VAL A 94 -0.47 -9.10 15.96
C VAL A 94 0.49 -8.37 16.89
N VAL A 95 -0.04 -7.70 17.91
CA VAL A 95 0.75 -6.88 18.84
C VAL A 95 0.89 -7.55 20.20
N VAL A 96 -0.11 -8.33 20.61
CA VAL A 96 -0.15 -8.98 21.93
C VAL A 96 -0.65 -10.41 21.77
N GLN A 97 -0.01 -11.33 22.47
CA GLN A 97 -0.50 -12.71 22.66
C GLN A 97 -0.62 -12.94 24.17
N GLN A 98 -1.84 -13.17 24.65
CA GLN A 98 -2.13 -13.44 26.06
C GLN A 98 -2.74 -14.85 26.17
N LEU A 99 -2.28 -15.63 27.15
CA LEU A 99 -2.96 -16.87 27.55
C LEU A 99 -3.99 -16.50 28.63
N GLN A 100 -5.22 -16.99 28.53
CA GLN A 100 -6.17 -16.87 29.65
C GLN A 100 -5.92 -17.97 30.69
N ASP A 101 -6.08 -17.63 31.97
CA ASP A 101 -5.85 -18.55 33.09
C ASP A 101 -6.99 -19.57 33.29
N GLU A 102 -8.21 -19.23 32.85
CA GLU A 102 -9.42 -20.06 33.08
C GLU A 102 -9.73 -21.02 31.93
N VAL A 103 -9.27 -20.70 30.72
CA VAL A 103 -9.42 -21.50 29.51
C VAL A 103 -8.07 -21.44 28.84
N ASP A 104 -7.44 -22.59 28.52
CA ASP A 104 -6.19 -22.68 27.75
C ASP A 104 -6.35 -22.11 26.32
N GLU A 105 -6.71 -20.84 26.22
CA GLU A 105 -7.09 -20.15 24.99
C GLU A 105 -6.26 -18.88 24.88
N TYR A 106 -5.60 -18.76 23.73
CA TYR A 106 -4.85 -17.57 23.39
C TYR A 106 -5.82 -16.47 22.96
N ILE A 107 -5.58 -15.25 23.45
CA ILE A 107 -6.18 -14.03 22.95
C ILE A 107 -5.11 -13.24 22.21
N LEU A 108 -5.40 -12.91 20.95
CA LEU A 108 -4.56 -12.08 20.12
C LEU A 108 -5.08 -10.64 20.12
N GLY A 109 -4.22 -9.72 20.53
CA GLY A 109 -4.41 -8.28 20.32
C GLY A 109 -3.95 -7.92 18.92
N ILE A 110 -4.88 -7.60 18.03
CA ILE A 110 -4.63 -7.20 16.65
C ILE A 110 -4.78 -5.70 16.51
N LYS A 111 -3.87 -5.06 15.78
CA LYS A 111 -3.86 -3.62 15.53
C LYS A 111 -3.95 -3.34 14.04
N SER A 112 -4.85 -2.45 13.67
CA SER A 112 -4.95 -1.93 12.30
C SER A 112 -3.81 -0.98 11.98
N LYS A 113 -3.41 -0.89 10.71
CA LYS A 113 -2.47 0.10 10.21
C LYS A 113 -3.06 1.52 10.29
N SER A 114 -4.36 1.66 10.04
CA SER A 114 -5.06 2.96 9.98
C SER A 114 -5.60 3.43 11.32
N ASP A 115 -5.81 2.52 12.27
CA ASP A 115 -6.43 2.81 13.56
C ASP A 115 -5.47 2.41 14.70
N LYS A 116 -5.41 3.24 15.75
CA LYS A 116 -4.60 2.97 16.93
C LYS A 116 -5.26 1.95 17.86
N ASN A 117 -6.53 1.64 17.64
CA ASN A 117 -7.28 0.70 18.47
C ASN A 117 -6.76 -0.73 18.34
N ILE A 118 -6.60 -1.39 19.47
CA ILE A 118 -6.25 -2.82 19.57
C ILE A 118 -7.54 -3.60 19.79
N ILE A 119 -7.85 -4.50 18.87
CA ILE A 119 -8.98 -5.41 18.97
C ILE A 119 -8.47 -6.73 19.53
N LYS A 120 -9.15 -7.30 20.52
CA LYS A 120 -8.83 -8.62 21.06
C LYS A 120 -9.74 -9.67 20.44
N LYS A 121 -9.16 -10.72 19.85
CA LYS A 121 -9.88 -11.86 19.25
C LYS A 121 -9.12 -13.16 19.50
N THR A 122 -9.81 -14.28 19.51
CA THR A 122 -9.15 -15.60 19.59
C THR A 122 -8.56 -16.00 18.22
N PRO A 123 -7.50 -16.83 18.17
CA PRO A 123 -6.95 -17.35 16.92
C PRO A 123 -8.01 -18.03 16.05
N SER A 124 -8.95 -18.77 16.66
CA SER A 124 -9.99 -19.48 15.93
C SER A 124 -11.07 -18.55 15.36
N GLU A 125 -11.38 -17.43 16.02
CA GLU A 125 -12.25 -16.40 15.45
C GLU A 125 -11.60 -15.77 14.20
N ILE A 126 -10.31 -15.43 14.29
CA ILE A 126 -9.58 -14.81 13.18
C ILE A 126 -9.40 -15.82 12.04
N SER A 127 -9.06 -17.07 12.34
CA SER A 127 -8.86 -18.12 11.34
C SER A 127 -10.14 -18.48 10.56
N LYS A 128 -11.32 -18.30 11.15
CA LYS A 128 -12.61 -18.53 10.47
C LYS A 128 -13.02 -17.35 9.61
N ASP A 129 -12.60 -16.14 9.96
CA ASP A 129 -12.84 -14.94 9.17
C ASP A 129 -11.77 -14.77 8.08
N LYS A 130 -12.05 -15.33 6.89
CA LYS A 130 -11.15 -15.24 5.73
C LYS A 130 -10.86 -13.79 5.31
N ALA A 131 -11.81 -12.89 5.46
CA ALA A 131 -11.65 -11.49 5.05
C ALA A 131 -10.72 -10.74 6.00
N LEU A 132 -10.78 -11.05 7.30
CA LEU A 132 -9.85 -10.53 8.28
C LEU A 132 -8.46 -11.19 8.16
N LEU A 133 -8.39 -12.51 8.00
CA LEU A 133 -7.14 -13.25 7.88
C LEU A 133 -6.30 -12.81 6.66
N ALA A 134 -6.95 -12.52 5.53
CA ALA A 134 -6.30 -12.04 4.31
C ALA A 134 -5.58 -10.68 4.47
N LYS A 135 -5.87 -9.94 5.55
CA LYS A 135 -5.27 -8.64 5.83
C LYS A 135 -4.00 -8.70 6.69
N PHE A 136 -3.63 -9.89 7.16
CA PHE A 136 -2.39 -10.12 7.91
C PHE A 136 -1.22 -10.40 6.99
N SER A 137 -0.01 -10.27 7.54
CA SER A 137 1.18 -10.81 6.88
C SER A 137 1.05 -12.33 6.73
N PRO A 138 1.65 -12.96 5.69
CA PRO A 138 1.66 -14.41 5.56
C PRO A 138 2.23 -15.13 6.79
N VAL A 139 3.21 -14.50 7.46
CA VAL A 139 3.83 -15.00 8.69
C VAL A 139 2.83 -15.02 9.84
N ASP A 140 2.11 -13.92 10.06
CA ASP A 140 1.12 -13.84 11.13
C ASP A 140 -0.10 -14.71 10.85
N ALA A 141 -0.57 -14.75 9.60
CA ALA A 141 -1.67 -15.63 9.20
C ALA A 141 -1.33 -17.12 9.44
N SER A 142 -0.09 -17.53 9.14
CA SER A 142 0.39 -18.89 9.42
C SER A 142 0.42 -19.18 10.92
N ARG A 143 0.91 -18.25 11.75
CA ARG A 143 0.90 -18.38 13.22
C ARG A 143 -0.51 -18.47 13.79
N ILE A 144 -1.43 -17.63 13.31
CA ILE A 144 -2.84 -17.64 13.71
C ILE A 144 -3.47 -19.01 13.39
N GLY A 145 -3.23 -19.52 12.18
CA GLY A 145 -3.71 -20.84 11.77
C GLY A 145 -3.16 -21.97 12.64
N TYR A 146 -1.86 -21.92 12.96
CA TYR A 146 -1.22 -22.89 13.86
C TYR A 146 -1.84 -22.87 15.27
N LEU A 147 -2.01 -21.69 15.85
CA LEU A 147 -2.61 -21.52 17.18
C LEU A 147 -4.08 -21.99 17.21
N ALA A 148 -4.83 -21.72 16.14
CA ALA A 148 -6.21 -22.22 16.01
C ALA A 148 -6.23 -23.77 15.94
N GLY A 149 -5.32 -24.38 15.18
CA GLY A 149 -5.21 -25.83 15.05
C GLY A 149 -4.80 -26.54 16.34
N ILE A 150 -3.85 -25.98 17.11
CA ILE A 150 -3.50 -26.49 18.44
C ILE A 150 -4.74 -26.55 19.32
N ARG A 151 -5.51 -25.46 19.36
CA ARG A 151 -6.70 -25.38 20.22
C ARG A 151 -7.72 -26.47 19.89
N ASP A 152 -8.01 -26.65 18.61
CA ASP A 152 -8.99 -27.65 18.18
C ASP A 152 -8.50 -29.08 18.51
N THR A 153 -7.19 -29.32 18.36
CA THR A 153 -6.55 -30.59 18.77
C THR A 153 -6.68 -30.82 20.29
N VAL A 154 -6.36 -29.81 21.12
CA VAL A 154 -6.49 -29.91 22.58
C VAL A 154 -7.94 -30.16 23.00
N LYS A 155 -8.91 -29.51 22.35
CA LYS A 155 -10.34 -29.75 22.60
C LYS A 155 -10.74 -31.19 22.28
N GLU A 156 -10.30 -31.73 21.14
CA GLU A 156 -10.55 -33.14 20.79
C GLU A 156 -9.95 -34.11 21.82
N PHE A 157 -8.73 -33.86 22.30
CA PHE A 157 -8.11 -34.70 23.33
C PHE A 157 -8.85 -34.64 24.66
N LYS A 158 -9.26 -33.45 25.12
CA LYS A 158 -10.06 -33.28 26.36
C LYS A 158 -11.42 -33.99 26.28
N ILE A 159 -12.05 -34.00 25.11
CA ILE A 159 -13.30 -34.73 24.88
C ILE A 159 -13.05 -36.24 24.96
N LYS A 160 -12.02 -36.75 24.27
CA LYS A 160 -11.67 -38.18 24.30
C LYS A 160 -11.30 -38.67 25.70
N SER A 161 -10.54 -37.89 26.48
CA SER A 161 -10.20 -38.25 27.87
C SER A 161 -11.42 -38.30 28.77
N THR A 162 -12.36 -37.37 28.61
CA THR A 162 -13.60 -37.34 29.40
C THR A 162 -14.49 -38.56 29.10
N ILE A 163 -14.59 -38.97 27.83
CA ILE A 163 -15.36 -40.17 27.44
C ILE A 163 -14.74 -41.45 28.00
N ASN A 164 -13.41 -41.56 28.02
CA ASN A 164 -12.72 -42.74 28.55
C ASN A 164 -12.80 -42.88 30.07
N CYS A 165 -13.10 -41.80 30.83
CA CYS A 165 -13.29 -41.87 32.28
C CYS A 165 -14.73 -42.23 32.70
N ILE A 166 -15.70 -42.26 31.76
CA ILE A 166 -17.11 -42.55 32.05
C ILE A 166 -17.46 -44.03 31.75
N LYS A 167 -16.53 -44.80 31.18
CA LYS A 167 -16.63 -46.26 31.03
C LYS A 167 -15.90 -46.97 32.16
#